data_AF-A0A970EPT3-F1
#
_entry.id   AF-A0A970EPT3-F1
#
_cell.length_a   1.000
_cell.length_b   1.000
_cell.length_c   1.000
_cell.angle_alpha   90.00
_cell.angle_beta   90.00
_cell.angle_gamma   90.00
#
_symmetry.space_group_name_H-M   'P 1'
#
loop_
_entity.id
_entity.type
_entity.pdbx_description
1 polymer ?
#
loop_
_entity_poly.entity_id
_entity_poly.type
_entity_poly.pdbx_seq_one_letter_code
_entity_poly.pdbx_strand_id
1 'polypeptide(L)'
;MHISIRASLYGILALLVLTIGGLGVLAWTQLDETLDLSVQAQEGVQLAHIVSQRETDHIQWALQLAESFNRREPFTGQLDPHYCAFGSWYGEFIHSEEFAALPIELQASFLAMDQPHRDLHKSAQDITNRL
;
A
#
# COMPACT_ATOMS: atom_id res chain seq x y z
N MET A 1 63.55 -20.57 13.42
CA MET A 1 62.50 -20.10 14.36
C MET A 1 61.29 -21.02 14.21
N HIS A 2 61.23 -22.12 14.97
CA HIS A 2 60.10 -23.05 14.92
C HIS A 2 58.97 -22.52 15.79
N ILE A 3 57.96 -21.94 15.17
CA ILE A 3 56.73 -21.57 15.88
C ILE A 3 56.08 -22.87 16.35
N SER A 4 55.72 -22.95 17.64
CA SER A 4 55.08 -24.15 18.18
C SER A 4 53.68 -24.32 17.56
N ILE A 5 53.31 -25.56 17.25
CA ILE A 5 52.02 -25.90 16.60
C ILE A 5 50.83 -25.26 17.35
N ARG A 6 50.93 -25.17 18.68
CA ARG A 6 49.93 -24.53 19.55
C ARG A 6 49.78 -23.03 19.29
N ALA A 7 50.88 -22.30 19.10
CA ALA A 7 50.83 -20.86 18.82
C ALA A 7 50.19 -20.56 17.45
N SER A 8 50.50 -21.37 16.44
CA SER A 8 49.85 -21.27 15.12
C SER A 8 48.35 -21.55 15.18
N LEU A 9 47.92 -22.52 15.98
CA LEU A 9 46.49 -22.83 16.20
C LEU A 9 45.73 -21.67 16.83
N TYR A 10 46.26 -21.04 17.89
CA TYR A 10 45.61 -19.89 18.52
C TYR A 10 45.56 -18.67 17.59
N GLY A 11 46.59 -18.44 16.77
CA GLY A 11 46.60 -17.35 15.80
C GLY A 11 45.53 -17.52 14.72
N ILE A 12 45.37 -18.73 14.18
CA ILE A 12 44.32 -19.03 13.19
C ILE A 12 42.93 -18.91 13.80
N LEU A 13 42.75 -19.41 15.04
CA LEU A 13 41.47 -19.31 15.75
C LEU A 13 41.09 -17.84 16.00
N ALA A 14 42.04 -17.02 16.45
CA ALA A 14 41.82 -15.59 16.67
C ALA A 14 41.47 -14.88 15.36
N LEU A 15 42.15 -15.19 14.26
CA LEU A 15 41.84 -14.65 12.94
C LEU A 15 40.43 -15.05 12.49
N LEU A 16 40.04 -16.31 12.67
CA LEU A 16 38.69 -16.80 12.35
C LEU A 16 37.60 -16.10 13.17
N VAL A 17 37.82 -15.89 14.47
CA VAL A 17 36.85 -15.18 15.31
C VAL A 17 36.71 -13.72 14.87
N LEU A 18 37.83 -13.07 14.54
CA LEU A 18 37.81 -11.68 14.04
C LEU A 18 37.11 -11.56 12.69
N THR A 19 37.35 -12.50 11.76
CA THR A 19 36.67 -12.49 10.46
C THR A 19 35.18 -12.79 10.60
N ILE A 20 34.79 -13.79 11.39
CA ILE A 20 33.38 -14.12 11.65
C ILE A 20 32.67 -12.95 12.35
N GLY A 21 33.30 -12.35 13.37
CA GLY A 21 32.73 -11.20 14.07
C GLY A 21 32.58 -9.98 13.15
N GLY A 22 33.59 -9.68 12.34
CA GLY A 22 33.54 -8.59 11.37
C GLY A 22 32.46 -8.80 10.31
N LEU A 23 32.37 -10.00 9.72
CA LEU A 23 31.32 -10.36 8.77
C LEU A 23 29.92 -10.32 9.42
N GLY A 24 29.80 -10.73 10.68
CA GLY A 24 28.54 -10.66 11.43
C GLY A 24 28.04 -9.23 11.60
N VAL A 25 28.93 -8.29 11.98
CA VAL A 25 28.57 -6.87 12.10
C VAL A 25 28.14 -6.28 10.76
N LEU A 26 28.89 -6.55 9.68
CA LEU A 26 28.53 -6.08 8.34
C LEU A 26 27.20 -6.66 7.84
N ALA A 27 26.96 -7.94 8.11
CA ALA A 27 25.70 -8.60 7.77
C ALA A 27 24.52 -8.00 8.55
N TRP A 28 24.70 -7.68 9.84
CA TRP A 28 23.65 -7.07 10.65
C TRP A 28 23.27 -5.68 10.17
N THR A 29 24.25 -4.82 9.83
CA THR A 29 23.94 -3.48 9.32
C THR A 29 23.21 -3.52 7.99
N GLN A 30 23.58 -4.44 7.09
CA GLN A 30 22.94 -4.57 5.78
C GLN A 30 21.52 -5.15 5.88
N LEU A 31 21.30 -6.06 6.82
CA LEU A 31 20.01 -6.71 7.01
C LEU A 31 18.95 -5.72 7.52
N ASP A 32 19.30 -4.88 8.49
CA ASP A 32 18.39 -3.90 9.09
C ASP A 32 17.85 -2.92 8.05
N GLU A 33 18.73 -2.31 7.25
CA GLU A 33 18.35 -1.39 6.17
C GLU A 33 17.48 -2.07 5.09
N THR A 34 17.80 -3.33 4.75
CA THR A 34 17.02 -4.08 3.75
C THR A 34 15.63 -4.44 4.26
N LEU A 35 15.50 -4.74 5.55
CA LEU A 35 14.21 -5.03 6.18
C LEU A 35 13.31 -3.78 6.17
N ASP A 36 13.82 -2.63 6.58
CA ASP A 36 13.05 -1.38 6.60
C ASP A 36 12.57 -0.97 5.19
N LEU A 37 13.46 -1.06 4.19
CA LEU A 37 13.09 -0.81 2.79
C LEU A 37 12.02 -1.78 2.29
N SER A 38 12.11 -3.05 2.69
CA SER A 38 11.13 -4.06 2.29
C SER A 38 9.75 -3.83 2.91
N VAL A 39 9.69 -3.37 4.16
CA VAL A 39 8.43 -3.03 4.85
C VAL A 39 7.78 -1.84 4.18
N GLN A 40 8.51 -0.75 3.96
CA GLN A 40 7.97 0.44 3.28
C GLN A 40 7.51 0.12 1.85
N ALA A 41 8.27 -0.68 1.11
CA ALA A 41 7.87 -1.13 -0.22
C ALA A 41 6.57 -1.96 -0.17
N GLN A 42 6.42 -2.82 0.84
CA GLN A 42 5.23 -3.63 1.02
C GLN A 42 3.99 -2.78 1.37
N GLU A 43 4.11 -1.76 2.22
CA GLU A 43 3.04 -0.82 2.53
C GLU A 43 2.55 -0.08 1.27
N GLY A 44 3.47 0.45 0.48
CA GLY A 44 3.14 1.10 -0.79
C GLY A 44 2.42 0.17 -1.78
N VAL A 45 2.86 -1.10 -1.87
CA VAL A 45 2.19 -2.12 -2.69
C VAL A 45 0.78 -2.43 -2.17
N GLN A 46 0.58 -2.50 -0.86
CA GLN A 46 -0.74 -2.73 -0.26
C GLN A 46 -1.69 -1.56 -0.55
N LEU A 47 -1.22 -0.32 -0.40
CA LEU A 47 -2.00 0.87 -0.71
C LEU A 47 -2.40 0.91 -2.19
N ALA A 48 -1.44 0.65 -3.10
CA ALA A 48 -1.71 0.56 -4.54
C ALA A 48 -2.72 -0.55 -4.87
N HIS A 49 -2.64 -1.69 -4.18
CA HIS A 49 -3.60 -2.78 -4.35
C HIS A 49 -5.01 -2.39 -3.91
N ILE A 50 -5.15 -1.71 -2.76
CA ILE A 50 -6.44 -1.21 -2.27
C ILE A 50 -7.05 -0.26 -3.31
N VAL A 51 -6.30 0.74 -3.78
CA VAL A 51 -6.79 1.70 -4.78
C VAL A 51 -7.24 0.99 -6.07
N SER A 52 -6.46 0.03 -6.56
CA SER A 52 -6.79 -0.75 -7.76
C SER A 52 -8.06 -1.61 -7.58
N GLN A 53 -8.26 -2.20 -6.40
CA GLN A 53 -9.49 -2.92 -6.08
C GLN A 53 -10.70 -1.98 -6.08
N ARG A 54 -10.56 -0.79 -5.48
CA ARG A 54 -11.64 0.20 -5.44
C ARG A 54 -12.00 0.72 -6.83
N GLU A 55 -11.04 0.92 -7.71
CA GLU A 55 -11.31 1.24 -9.11
C GLU A 55 -12.11 0.13 -9.78
N THR A 56 -11.71 -1.13 -9.58
CA THR A 56 -12.42 -2.30 -10.15
C THR A 56 -13.86 -2.39 -9.65
N ASP A 57 -14.10 -2.13 -8.36
CA ASP A 57 -15.45 -2.08 -7.78
C ASP A 57 -16.33 -1.03 -8.50
N HIS A 58 -15.78 0.16 -8.76
CA HIS A 58 -16.51 1.22 -9.45
C HIS A 58 -16.75 0.92 -10.93
N ILE A 59 -15.83 0.21 -11.59
CA ILE A 59 -16.05 -0.26 -12.97
C ILE A 59 -17.25 -1.22 -13.01
N GLN A 60 -17.32 -2.18 -12.09
CA GLN A 60 -18.46 -3.12 -12.01
C GLN A 60 -19.76 -2.41 -11.65
N TRP A 61 -19.73 -1.48 -10.70
CA TRP A 61 -20.88 -0.65 -10.33
C TRP A 61 -21.39 0.19 -11.50
N ALA A 62 -20.50 0.80 -12.29
CA ALA A 62 -20.87 1.59 -13.47
C ALA A 62 -21.50 0.72 -14.58
N LEU A 63 -21.01 -0.51 -14.76
CA LEU A 63 -21.63 -1.48 -15.67
C LEU A 63 -23.04 -1.85 -15.22
N GLN A 64 -23.25 -2.08 -13.92
CA GLN A 64 -24.59 -2.35 -13.37
C GLN A 64 -25.55 -1.18 -13.60
N LEU A 65 -25.09 0.06 -13.44
CA LEU A 65 -25.89 1.25 -13.71
C LEU A 65 -26.27 1.35 -15.20
N ALA A 66 -25.33 1.06 -16.10
CA ALA A 66 -25.61 1.05 -17.53
C ALA A 66 -26.62 -0.05 -17.91
N GLU A 67 -26.52 -1.23 -17.29
CA GLU A 67 -27.48 -2.32 -17.49
C GLU A 67 -28.88 -1.97 -16.98
N SER A 68 -28.99 -1.42 -15.77
CA SER A 68 -30.28 -1.01 -15.19
C SER A 68 -30.95 0.05 -16.07
N PHE A 69 -30.16 1.00 -16.58
CA PHE A 69 -30.64 2.01 -17.52
C PHE A 69 -31.17 1.40 -18.83
N ASN A 70 -30.40 0.50 -19.44
CA ASN A 70 -30.78 -0.16 -20.70
C ASN A 70 -32.03 -1.05 -20.56
N ARG A 71 -32.17 -1.72 -19.41
CA ARG A 71 -33.31 -2.62 -19.13
C ARG A 71 -34.53 -1.89 -18.57
N ARG A 72 -34.40 -0.61 -18.20
CA ARG A 72 -35.41 0.17 -17.45
C ARG A 72 -35.78 -0.51 -16.13
N GLU A 73 -34.77 -1.05 -15.45
CA GLU A 73 -34.91 -1.65 -14.13
C GLU A 73 -34.37 -0.69 -13.06
N PRO A 74 -34.88 -0.75 -11.82
CA PRO A 74 -34.33 0.05 -10.73
C PRO A 74 -32.85 -0.28 -10.50
N PHE A 75 -32.02 0.74 -10.43
CA PHE A 75 -30.63 0.58 -10.02
C PHE A 75 -30.55 0.26 -8.52
N THR A 76 -29.79 -0.77 -8.15
CA THR A 76 -29.67 -1.24 -6.77
C THR A 76 -28.29 -0.99 -6.15
N GLY A 77 -27.35 -0.44 -6.92
CA GLY A 77 -26.03 -0.07 -6.41
C GLY A 77 -26.07 1.12 -5.47
N GLN A 78 -25.02 1.27 -4.66
CA GLN A 78 -24.92 2.38 -3.70
C GLN A 78 -24.77 3.73 -4.43
N LEU A 79 -25.60 4.70 -4.06
CA LEU A 79 -25.62 6.04 -4.63
C LEU A 79 -24.95 7.07 -3.71
N ASP A 80 -24.84 6.81 -2.41
CA ASP A 80 -24.11 7.66 -1.49
C ASP A 80 -22.60 7.38 -1.60
N PRO A 81 -21.77 8.38 -1.95
CA PRO A 81 -20.33 8.19 -2.08
C PRO A 81 -19.68 7.71 -0.77
N HIS A 82 -20.19 8.07 0.41
CA HIS A 82 -19.57 7.68 1.67
C HIS A 82 -19.81 6.22 2.05
N TYR A 83 -20.81 5.57 1.46
CA TYR A 83 -21.17 4.19 1.78
C TYR A 83 -20.67 3.16 0.76
N CYS A 84 -19.98 3.58 -0.30
CA CYS A 84 -19.26 2.65 -1.15
C CYS A 84 -17.96 2.19 -0.44
N ALA A 85 -17.38 1.08 -0.88
CA ALA A 85 -16.18 0.53 -0.25
C ALA A 85 -15.00 1.52 -0.29
N PHE A 86 -14.90 2.35 -1.33
CA PHE A 86 -13.91 3.41 -1.41
C PHE A 86 -14.21 4.51 -0.41
N GLY A 87 -15.42 5.09 -0.40
CA GLY A 87 -15.75 6.20 0.48
C GLY A 87 -15.62 5.87 1.96
N SER A 88 -16.00 4.65 2.35
CA SER A 88 -15.83 4.17 3.74
C SER A 88 -14.35 4.09 4.11
N TRP A 89 -13.53 3.45 3.28
CA TRP A 89 -12.09 3.33 3.53
C TRP A 89 -11.38 4.69 3.45
N TYR A 90 -11.68 5.48 2.43
CA TYR A 90 -11.09 6.78 2.16
C TYR A 90 -11.32 7.76 3.32
N GLY A 91 -12.56 7.79 3.84
CA GLY A 91 -12.91 8.63 4.98
C GLY A 91 -12.08 8.33 6.23
N GLU A 92 -11.76 7.06 6.48
CA GLU A 92 -10.85 6.68 7.59
C GLU A 92 -9.38 6.96 7.24
N PHE A 93 -8.99 6.64 6.01
CA PHE A 93 -7.61 6.72 5.54
C PHE A 93 -7.05 8.15 5.60
N ILE A 94 -7.77 9.15 5.10
CA ILE A 94 -7.30 10.55 5.06
C ILE A 94 -7.09 11.18 6.45
N HIS A 95 -7.58 10.52 7.51
CA HIS A 95 -7.42 10.95 8.90
C HIS A 95 -6.44 10.07 9.69
N SER A 96 -5.78 9.11 9.02
CA SER A 96 -4.86 8.17 9.65
C SER A 96 -3.42 8.71 9.75
N GLU A 97 -2.63 8.12 10.65
CA GLU A 97 -1.18 8.39 10.73
C GLU A 97 -0.45 7.94 9.46
N GLU A 98 -0.92 6.85 8.83
CA GLU A 98 -0.38 6.34 7.55
C GLU A 98 -0.46 7.41 6.46
N PHE A 99 -1.62 8.08 6.32
CA PHE A 99 -1.79 9.17 5.37
C PHE A 99 -0.90 10.37 5.70
N ALA A 100 -0.79 10.74 6.98
CA ALA A 100 0.06 11.84 7.42
C ALA A 100 1.55 11.59 7.16
N ALA A 101 1.98 10.33 7.11
CA ALA A 101 3.34 9.92 6.82
C ALA A 101 3.69 9.91 5.31
N LEU A 102 2.69 10.04 4.42
CA LEU A 102 2.94 10.02 2.98
C LEU A 102 3.66 11.28 2.49
N PRO A 103 4.42 11.19 1.37
CA PRO A 103 4.88 12.36 0.62
C PRO A 103 3.73 13.32 0.28
N ILE A 104 4.01 14.63 0.33
CA ILE A 104 3.00 15.68 0.14
C ILE A 104 2.28 15.57 -1.22
N GLU A 105 2.99 15.13 -2.25
CA GLU A 105 2.45 14.93 -3.59
C GLU A 105 1.43 13.79 -3.63
N LEU A 106 1.66 12.72 -2.85
CA LEU A 106 0.72 11.62 -2.73
C LEU A 106 -0.50 12.01 -1.90
N GLN A 107 -0.31 12.74 -0.79
CA GLN A 107 -1.42 13.30 -0.01
C GLN A 107 -2.32 14.15 -0.90
N ALA A 108 -1.74 15.07 -1.69
CA ALA A 108 -2.49 15.90 -2.63
C ALA A 108 -3.25 15.08 -3.67
N SER A 109 -2.64 14.00 -4.18
CA SER A 109 -3.27 13.11 -5.15
C SER A 109 -4.49 12.39 -4.58
N PHE A 110 -4.41 11.86 -3.35
CA PHE A 110 -5.54 11.25 -2.66
C PHE A 110 -6.64 12.27 -2.33
N LEU A 111 -6.30 13.46 -1.87
CA LEU A 111 -7.27 14.52 -1.59
C LEU A 111 -8.02 14.96 -2.87
N ALA A 112 -7.33 14.97 -4.01
CA ALA A 112 -7.93 15.29 -5.29
C ALA A 112 -8.95 14.25 -5.80
N MET A 113 -9.02 13.06 -5.18
CA MET A 113 -9.98 12.01 -5.57
C MET A 113 -11.40 12.25 -5.03
N ASP A 114 -11.56 13.00 -3.94
CA ASP A 114 -12.87 13.15 -3.28
C ASP A 114 -13.91 13.80 -4.20
N GLN A 115 -13.54 14.92 -4.81
CA GLN A 115 -14.46 15.67 -5.68
C GLN A 115 -14.94 14.84 -6.90
N PRO A 116 -14.08 14.23 -7.73
CA PRO A 116 -14.54 13.42 -8.86
C PRO A 116 -15.32 12.18 -8.42
N HIS A 117 -14.98 11.58 -7.27
CA HIS A 117 -15.75 10.46 -6.71
C HIS A 117 -17.17 10.88 -6.34
N ARG A 118 -17.33 12.01 -5.65
CA ARG A 118 -18.65 12.57 -5.33
C ARG A 118 -19.45 12.93 -6.57
N ASP A 119 -18.80 13.50 -7.59
CA ASP A 119 -19.45 13.84 -8.86
C ASP A 119 -19.92 12.61 -9.63
N LEU A 120 -19.15 11.51 -9.61
CA LEU A 120 -19.55 10.23 -10.17
C LEU A 120 -20.84 9.72 -9.50
N HIS A 121 -20.87 9.66 -8.18
CA HIS A 121 -22.04 9.21 -7.43
C HIS A 121 -23.27 10.11 -7.64
N LYS A 122 -23.07 11.43 -7.68
CA LYS A 122 -24.12 12.40 -8.01
C LYS A 122 -24.68 12.15 -9.41
N SER A 123 -23.82 11.89 -10.40
CA SER A 123 -24.28 11.61 -11.77
C SER A 123 -25.15 10.36 -11.84
N ALA A 124 -24.82 9.32 -11.07
CA ALA A 124 -25.64 8.11 -10.99
C ALA A 124 -26.99 8.37 -10.32
N GLN A 125 -27.04 9.17 -9.26
CA GLN A 125 -28.31 9.61 -8.66
C GLN A 125 -29.19 10.31 -9.71
N ASP A 126 -28.62 11.22 -10.48
CA ASP A 126 -29.33 11.95 -11.53
C ASP A 126 -29.84 11.02 -12.65
N ILE A 127 -29.08 9.97 -13.00
CA ILE A 127 -29.49 8.94 -13.97
C ILE A 127 -30.63 8.09 -13.40
N THR A 128 -30.49 7.59 -12.17
CA THR A 128 -31.50 6.74 -11.53
C THR A 128 -32.81 7.48 -11.31
N ASN A 129 -32.78 8.78 -11.00
CA ASN A 129 -33.98 9.61 -10.87
C ASN A 129 -34.74 9.86 -12.19
N ARG A 130 -34.13 9.50 -13.34
CA ARG A 130 -34.73 9.64 -14.67
C ARG A 130 -35.24 8.31 -15.25
N LEU A 131 -35.00 7.18 -14.57
CA LEU A 131 -35.54 5.86 -14.91
C LEU A 131 -36.96 5.71 -14.37
#